data_AF-R7MDV6-F1
#
_entry.id   AF-R7MDV6-F1
#
_cell.length_a   1.000
_cell.length_b   1.000
_cell.length_c   1.000
_cell.angle_alpha   90.00
_cell.angle_beta   90.00
_cell.angle_gamma   90.00
#
_symmetry.space_group_name_H-M   'P 1'
#
loop_
_entity.id
_entity.type
_entity.pdbx_description
1 polymer ?
#
loop_
_entity_poly.entity_id
_entity_poly.type
_entity_poly.pdbx_seq_one_letter_code
_entity_poly.pdbx_strand_id
1 'polypeptide(L)'
;MKSFIAFLVLLIIACYAFPHFDFMRKTRTGEKQESFEPLTSSSLPPILKTYFVNNHVSFELYTIPNHVKDLLTLNADFSSVFRNKSKISILIIEPKNENPNFKLLHEKLKTSITSYSNKFNMIYMYENKEISYPNPYDVRATKDLMEYCHYFCVIDPQRETLLTFKKLTATEANSIEPILQQYSYLIK
;
A
#
# COMPACT_ATOMS: atom_id res chain seq x y z
N MET A 1 24.94 -23.49 -39.29
CA MET A 1 25.51 -22.28 -38.64
C MET A 1 24.53 -21.11 -38.58
N LYS A 2 23.89 -20.67 -39.69
CA LYS A 2 22.97 -19.51 -39.68
C LYS A 2 21.80 -19.65 -38.68
N SER A 3 21.19 -20.82 -38.57
CA SER A 3 20.08 -21.07 -37.64
C SER A 3 20.51 -21.09 -36.17
N PHE A 4 21.76 -21.47 -35.88
CA PHE A 4 22.31 -21.46 -34.53
C PHE A 4 22.59 -20.02 -34.06
N ILE A 5 23.12 -19.18 -34.96
CA ILE A 5 23.33 -17.75 -34.68
C ILE A 5 21.99 -17.03 -34.45
N ALA A 6 20.97 -17.33 -35.25
CA ALA A 6 19.62 -16.77 -35.06
C ALA A 6 18.99 -17.18 -33.70
N PHE A 7 19.17 -18.44 -33.29
CA PHE A 7 18.73 -18.92 -31.98
C PHE A 7 19.44 -18.20 -30.83
N LEU A 8 20.75 -17.99 -30.94
CA LEU A 8 21.56 -17.31 -29.92
C LEU A 8 21.17 -15.84 -29.78
N VAL A 9 20.86 -15.16 -30.89
CA VAL A 9 20.35 -13.77 -30.88
C VAL A 9 18.96 -13.70 -30.24
N LEU A 10 18.05 -14.62 -30.56
CA LEU A 10 16.74 -14.72 -29.91
C LEU A 10 16.85 -15.01 -28.40
N LEU A 11 17.79 -15.87 -28.01
CA LEU A 11 18.05 -16.20 -26.61
C LEU A 11 18.60 -14.98 -25.85
N ILE A 12 19.51 -14.21 -26.46
CA ILE A 12 20.01 -12.96 -25.89
C ILE A 12 18.88 -11.95 -25.76
N ILE A 13 18.05 -11.74 -26.80
CA ILE A 13 16.88 -10.85 -26.72
C ILE A 13 15.92 -11.31 -25.63
N ALA A 14 15.67 -12.61 -25.49
CA ALA A 14 14.87 -13.14 -24.41
C ALA A 14 15.55 -12.90 -23.04
N CYS A 15 16.84 -13.18 -22.88
CA CYS A 15 17.54 -12.92 -21.62
C CYS A 15 17.63 -11.43 -21.24
N TYR A 16 17.60 -10.51 -22.22
CA TYR A 16 17.56 -9.06 -22.00
C TYR A 16 16.13 -8.51 -21.84
N ALA A 17 15.12 -9.16 -22.43
CA ALA A 17 13.70 -8.79 -22.26
C ALA A 17 13.06 -9.40 -21.00
N PHE A 18 13.57 -10.55 -20.53
CA PHE A 18 13.04 -11.27 -19.38
C PHE A 18 13.70 -11.03 -18.00
N PRO A 19 14.70 -10.14 -17.76
CA PRO A 19 15.26 -9.96 -16.42
C PRO A 19 14.28 -9.26 -15.45
N HIS A 20 13.13 -8.80 -15.96
CA HIS A 20 12.10 -8.09 -15.20
C HIS A 20 10.87 -8.93 -14.84
N PHE A 21 10.85 -10.25 -15.11
CA PHE A 21 9.72 -11.05 -14.63
C PHE A 21 9.80 -11.27 -13.12
N ASP A 22 8.98 -10.50 -12.40
CA ASP A 22 8.73 -10.63 -10.96
C ASP A 22 8.35 -12.06 -10.53
N PHE A 23 7.95 -12.91 -11.48
CA PHE A 23 7.59 -14.33 -11.30
C PHE A 23 8.68 -15.18 -10.60
N MET A 24 9.97 -14.85 -10.72
CA MET A 24 11.06 -15.61 -10.07
C MET A 24 11.51 -15.00 -8.74
N ARG A 25 10.93 -13.88 -8.31
CA ARG A 25 11.39 -13.20 -7.11
C ARG A 25 10.93 -13.95 -5.87
N LYS A 26 11.77 -13.90 -4.84
CA LYS A 26 11.53 -14.55 -3.56
C LYS A 26 11.33 -13.55 -2.42
N THR A 27 10.51 -13.92 -1.46
CA THR A 27 10.33 -13.22 -0.19
C THR A 27 11.57 -13.32 0.69
N ARG A 28 11.56 -12.64 1.84
CA ARG A 28 12.60 -12.80 2.86
C ARG A 28 12.73 -14.24 3.37
N THR A 29 11.63 -14.98 3.33
CA THR A 29 11.53 -16.38 3.73
C THR A 29 11.80 -17.37 2.58
N GLY A 30 12.03 -16.89 1.37
CA GLY A 30 12.34 -17.73 0.20
C GLY A 30 11.13 -18.23 -0.59
N GLU A 31 9.91 -17.81 -0.22
CA GLU A 31 8.68 -18.09 -0.95
C GLU A 31 8.59 -17.25 -2.23
N LYS A 32 7.77 -17.67 -3.19
CA LYS A 32 7.55 -16.88 -4.42
C LYS A 32 6.80 -15.59 -4.06
N GLN A 33 7.24 -14.44 -4.58
CA GLN A 33 6.53 -13.18 -4.39
C GLN A 33 5.15 -13.21 -5.07
N GLU A 34 4.15 -12.74 -4.33
CA GLU A 34 2.79 -12.53 -4.81
C GLU A 34 2.62 -11.12 -5.37
N SER A 35 1.59 -10.92 -6.19
CA SER A 35 1.19 -9.60 -6.67
C SER A 35 0.04 -9.05 -5.85
N PHE A 36 -0.15 -7.73 -5.87
CA PHE A 36 -1.36 -7.14 -5.29
C PHE A 36 -2.59 -7.59 -6.08
N GLU A 37 -3.49 -8.31 -5.41
CA GLU A 37 -4.73 -8.78 -6.03
C GLU A 37 -5.84 -7.76 -5.77
N PRO A 38 -6.47 -7.19 -6.82
CA PRO A 38 -7.51 -6.21 -6.66
C PRO A 38 -8.77 -6.85 -6.06
N LEU A 39 -9.37 -6.16 -5.09
CA LEU A 39 -10.63 -6.51 -4.46
C LEU A 39 -11.74 -5.57 -4.91
N THR A 40 -12.96 -6.07 -4.88
CA THR A 40 -14.16 -5.30 -5.20
C THR A 40 -14.65 -4.48 -4.01
N SER A 41 -15.46 -3.46 -4.29
CA SER A 41 -16.07 -2.61 -3.26
C SER A 41 -16.96 -3.36 -2.26
N SER A 42 -17.34 -4.61 -2.55
CA SER A 42 -18.06 -5.49 -1.63
C SER A 42 -17.25 -5.89 -0.39
N SER A 43 -15.92 -5.80 -0.45
CA SER A 43 -15.04 -6.14 0.68
C SER A 43 -14.91 -4.99 1.69
N LEU A 44 -15.39 -3.78 1.34
CA LEU A 44 -15.46 -2.64 2.26
C LEU A 44 -16.62 -2.77 3.25
N PRO A 45 -16.54 -2.12 4.43
CA PRO A 45 -17.70 -1.93 5.29
C PRO A 45 -18.89 -1.35 4.52
N PRO A 46 -20.13 -1.88 4.66
CA PRO A 46 -21.27 -1.48 3.84
C PRO A 46 -21.57 0.03 3.86
N ILE A 47 -21.42 0.66 5.03
CA ILE A 47 -21.62 2.11 5.19
C ILE A 47 -20.54 2.88 4.44
N LEU A 48 -19.27 2.46 4.54
CA LEU A 48 -18.16 3.10 3.84
C LEU A 48 -18.29 2.96 2.32
N LYS A 49 -18.65 1.75 1.85
CA LYS A 49 -18.96 1.49 0.43
C LYS A 49 -20.02 2.45 -0.08
N THR A 50 -21.14 2.57 0.64
CA THR A 50 -22.26 3.45 0.25
C THR A 50 -21.82 4.91 0.21
N TYR A 51 -21.07 5.35 1.21
CA TYR A 51 -20.51 6.69 1.26
C TYR A 51 -19.60 6.97 0.05
N PHE A 52 -18.67 6.07 -0.28
CA PHE A 52 -17.77 6.22 -1.42
C PHE A 52 -18.50 6.31 -2.75
N VAL A 53 -19.51 5.46 -2.97
CA VAL A 53 -20.33 5.49 -4.19
C VAL A 53 -21.08 6.82 -4.30
N ASN A 54 -21.78 7.24 -3.24
CA ASN A 54 -22.60 8.46 -3.29
C ASN A 54 -21.76 9.73 -3.45
N ASN A 55 -20.55 9.74 -2.90
CA ASN A 55 -19.65 10.89 -2.97
C ASN A 55 -18.62 10.79 -4.12
N HIS A 56 -18.71 9.76 -4.97
CA HIS A 56 -17.79 9.55 -6.09
C HIS A 56 -16.31 9.50 -5.67
N VAL A 57 -16.03 8.90 -4.51
CA VAL A 57 -14.66 8.72 -4.01
C VAL A 57 -13.94 7.68 -4.88
N SER A 58 -12.80 8.06 -5.43
CA SER A 58 -12.01 7.23 -6.33
C SER A 58 -10.97 6.41 -5.56
N PHE A 59 -11.27 5.13 -5.29
CA PHE A 59 -10.45 4.27 -4.44
C PHE A 59 -10.08 2.93 -5.11
N GLU A 60 -9.05 2.27 -4.56
CA GLU A 60 -8.67 0.89 -4.84
C GLU A 60 -8.52 0.10 -3.55
N LEU A 61 -8.82 -1.19 -3.63
CA LEU A 61 -8.69 -2.12 -2.53
C LEU A 61 -7.91 -3.34 -3.02
N TYR A 62 -6.97 -3.81 -2.21
CA TYR A 62 -6.10 -4.92 -2.56
C TYR A 62 -5.96 -5.92 -1.41
N THR A 63 -5.73 -7.18 -1.75
CA THR A 63 -5.10 -8.14 -0.84
C THR A 63 -3.61 -7.86 -0.77
N ILE A 64 -3.05 -7.83 0.44
CA ILE A 64 -1.63 -7.55 0.64
C ILE A 64 -0.81 -8.79 0.28
N PRO A 65 0.14 -8.70 -0.68
CA PRO A 65 0.96 -9.83 -1.07
C PRO A 65 1.94 -10.22 0.04
N ASN A 66 2.34 -11.50 0.04
CA ASN A 66 3.27 -12.05 1.04
C ASN A 66 4.52 -11.20 1.28
N HIS A 67 5.10 -10.59 0.24
CA HIS A 67 6.34 -9.88 0.43
C HIS A 67 6.20 -8.57 1.21
N VAL A 68 5.06 -7.91 1.02
CA VAL A 68 4.69 -6.72 1.77
C VAL A 68 4.26 -7.13 3.19
N LYS A 69 3.59 -8.27 3.37
CA LYS A 69 3.27 -8.80 4.71
C LYS A 69 4.53 -9.04 5.56
N ASP A 70 5.56 -9.63 4.96
CA ASP A 70 6.86 -9.81 5.62
C ASP A 70 7.49 -8.47 6.02
N LEU A 71 7.50 -7.47 5.13
CA LEU A 71 7.96 -6.11 5.46
C LEU A 71 7.19 -5.55 6.67
N LEU A 72 5.86 -5.56 6.59
CA LEU A 72 4.97 -5.03 7.62
C LEU A 72 5.06 -5.79 8.96
N THR A 73 5.65 -6.99 8.96
CA THR A 73 5.85 -7.82 10.15
C THR A 73 7.26 -7.66 10.74
N LEU A 74 8.27 -7.63 9.87
CA LEU A 74 9.67 -7.85 10.26
C LEU A 74 10.50 -6.56 10.25
N ASN A 75 10.13 -5.55 9.47
CA ASN A 75 10.87 -4.29 9.39
C ASN A 75 10.46 -3.36 10.54
N ALA A 76 11.44 -2.74 11.20
CA ALA A 76 11.18 -1.93 12.40
C ALA A 76 10.20 -0.76 12.14
N ASP A 77 10.32 -0.10 10.99
CA ASP A 77 9.52 1.08 10.63
C ASP A 77 8.03 0.71 10.44
N PHE A 78 7.75 -0.53 10.05
CA PHE A 78 6.39 -0.99 9.73
C PHE A 78 5.83 -2.02 10.71
N SER A 79 6.67 -2.61 11.56
CA SER A 79 6.31 -3.74 12.43
C SER A 79 5.13 -3.46 13.34
N SER A 80 4.80 -2.20 13.61
CA SER A 80 3.61 -1.78 14.35
C SER A 80 2.30 -2.27 13.73
N VAL A 81 2.26 -2.52 12.41
CA VAL A 81 1.10 -2.99 11.67
C VAL A 81 0.67 -4.39 12.12
N PHE A 82 1.56 -5.37 12.07
CA PHE A 82 1.21 -6.76 12.44
C PHE A 82 1.56 -7.13 13.87
N ARG A 83 2.43 -6.38 14.57
CA ARG A 83 2.65 -6.59 16.02
C ARG A 83 1.41 -6.25 16.84
N ASN A 84 0.60 -5.30 16.37
CA ASN A 84 -0.61 -4.87 17.05
C ASN A 84 -1.84 -5.09 16.16
N LYS A 85 -2.16 -6.36 15.86
CA LYS A 85 -3.30 -6.75 15.00
C LYS A 85 -4.68 -6.24 15.49
N SER A 86 -4.75 -5.68 16.70
CA SER A 86 -5.95 -5.01 17.22
C SER A 86 -6.05 -3.54 16.78
N LYS A 87 -5.12 -3.02 15.97
CA LYS A 87 -5.21 -1.67 15.41
C LYS A 87 -5.17 -1.71 13.89
N ILE A 88 -5.81 -0.70 13.30
CA ILE A 88 -5.70 -0.42 11.86
C ILE A 88 -4.53 0.53 11.65
N SER A 89 -3.72 0.31 10.61
CA SER A 89 -2.59 1.20 10.31
C SER A 89 -2.94 2.14 9.17
N ILE A 90 -2.57 3.40 9.30
CA ILE A 90 -2.66 4.40 8.23
C ILE A 90 -1.25 4.80 7.87
N LEU A 91 -0.93 4.64 6.58
CA LEU A 91 0.33 5.11 6.02
C LEU A 91 0.04 6.38 5.19
N ILE A 92 0.76 7.45 5.51
CA ILE A 92 0.77 8.70 4.76
C ILE A 92 2.12 8.82 4.07
N ILE A 93 2.11 9.18 2.79
CA ILE A 93 3.31 9.44 2.00
C ILE A 93 3.27 10.89 1.53
N GLU A 94 4.19 11.69 2.04
CA GLU A 94 4.31 13.09 1.66
C GLU A 94 4.86 13.22 0.23
N PRO A 95 4.14 13.91 -0.68
CA PRO A 95 4.60 14.14 -2.03
C PRO A 95 5.87 14.99 -2.04
N LYS A 96 6.73 14.75 -3.03
CA LYS A 96 7.91 15.60 -3.28
C LYS A 96 7.51 17.05 -3.64
N ASN A 97 6.42 17.19 -4.39
CA ASN A 97 5.92 18.48 -4.85
C ASN A 97 4.72 18.91 -4.02
N GLU A 98 4.56 20.22 -3.86
CA GLU A 98 3.41 20.76 -3.13
C GLU A 98 2.09 20.31 -3.76
N ASN A 99 1.24 19.68 -2.95
CA ASN A 99 -0.10 19.25 -3.36
C ASN A 99 -1.13 19.80 -2.36
N PRO A 100 -2.02 20.72 -2.76
CA PRO A 100 -3.00 21.32 -1.86
C PRO A 100 -4.01 20.29 -1.31
N ASN A 101 -4.36 19.26 -2.09
CA ASN A 101 -5.25 18.20 -1.61
C ASN A 101 -4.55 17.28 -0.61
N PHE A 102 -3.23 17.10 -0.72
CA PHE A 102 -2.45 16.42 0.31
C PHE A 102 -2.42 17.21 1.61
N LYS A 103 -2.19 18.53 1.55
CA LYS A 103 -2.26 19.39 2.74
C LYS A 103 -3.62 19.28 3.43
N LEU A 104 -4.71 19.37 2.65
CA LEU A 104 -6.08 19.19 3.16
C LEU A 104 -6.29 17.81 3.80
N LEU A 105 -5.84 16.74 3.14
CA LEU A 105 -5.92 15.37 3.67
C LEU A 105 -5.16 15.25 4.99
N HIS A 106 -3.94 15.75 5.04
CA HIS A 106 -3.08 15.69 6.22
C HIS A 106 -3.66 16.49 7.39
N GLU A 107 -4.19 17.69 7.16
CA GLU A 107 -4.86 18.49 8.18
C GLU A 107 -6.11 17.80 8.74
N LYS A 108 -6.95 17.25 7.85
CA LYS A 108 -8.15 16.50 8.26
C LYS A 108 -7.78 15.27 9.08
N LEU A 109 -6.82 14.50 8.59
CA LEU A 109 -6.34 13.30 9.28
C LEU A 109 -5.74 13.65 10.65
N LYS A 110 -4.89 14.67 10.73
CA LYS A 110 -4.32 15.16 11.99
C LYS A 110 -5.41 15.58 12.99
N THR A 111 -6.48 16.22 12.52
CA THR A 111 -7.59 16.66 13.37
C THR A 111 -8.42 15.46 13.83
N SER A 112 -8.90 14.65 12.90
CA SER A 112 -9.80 13.52 13.17
C SER A 112 -9.15 12.39 13.95
N ILE A 113 -7.88 12.08 13.71
CA ILE A 113 -7.21 10.93 14.34
C ILE A 113 -7.09 11.06 15.86
N THR A 114 -7.15 12.29 16.40
CA THR A 114 -7.12 12.53 17.84
C THR A 114 -8.27 11.81 18.56
N SER A 115 -9.46 11.77 17.95
CA SER A 115 -10.63 11.06 18.45
C SER A 115 -10.51 9.53 18.37
N TYR A 116 -9.51 9.01 17.64
CA TYR A 116 -9.32 7.57 17.39
C TYR A 116 -7.89 7.09 17.71
N SER A 117 -7.13 7.83 18.50
CA SER A 117 -5.69 7.59 18.74
C SER A 117 -5.36 6.19 19.30
N ASN A 118 -6.27 5.58 20.04
CA ASN A 118 -6.13 4.22 20.57
C ASN A 118 -6.50 3.12 19.55
N LYS A 119 -7.10 3.46 18.41
CA LYS A 119 -7.58 2.52 17.39
C LYS A 119 -6.64 2.43 16.18
N PHE A 120 -5.92 3.50 15.88
CA PHE A 120 -5.06 3.56 14.72
C PHE A 120 -3.57 3.61 15.06
N ASN A 121 -2.75 3.07 14.18
CA ASN A 121 -1.31 3.35 14.11
C ASN A 121 -1.06 4.28 12.92
N MET A 122 -0.21 5.28 13.12
CA MET A 122 0.17 6.21 12.06
C MET A 122 1.60 5.91 11.63
N ILE A 123 1.81 5.74 10.33
CA ILE A 123 3.15 5.63 9.71
C ILE A 123 3.27 6.79 8.73
N TYR A 124 4.38 7.53 8.83
CA TYR A 124 4.64 8.68 7.97
C TYR A 124 5.90 8.44 7.15
N MET A 125 5.79 8.68 5.85
CA MET A 125 6.87 8.53 4.88
C MET A 125 6.94 9.75 3.97
N TYR A 126 8.07 9.88 3.27
CA TYR A 126 8.30 10.95 2.30
C TYR A 126 8.67 10.31 0.97
N GLU A 127 8.06 10.75 -0.12
CA GLU A 127 8.31 10.23 -1.47
C GLU A 127 9.79 10.38 -1.90
N ASN A 128 10.45 11.44 -1.45
CA ASN A 128 11.85 11.74 -1.77
C ASN A 128 12.86 11.11 -0.80
N LYS A 129 12.41 10.42 0.25
CA LYS A 129 13.32 9.78 1.21
C LYS A 129 13.98 8.60 0.53
N GLU A 130 15.31 8.58 0.53
CA GLU A 130 16.06 7.42 0.10
C GLU A 130 15.74 6.24 1.03
N ILE A 131 15.07 5.23 0.48
CA ILE A 131 14.73 4.01 1.20
C ILE A 131 16.00 3.15 1.26
N SER A 132 16.66 3.18 2.42
CA SER A 132 17.83 2.37 2.69
C SER A 132 17.55 1.46 3.87
N TYR A 133 17.50 0.16 3.59
CA TYR A 133 17.41 -0.89 4.59
C TYR A 133 18.57 -1.87 4.41
N PRO A 134 19.10 -2.47 5.50
CA PRO A 134 20.15 -3.48 5.40
C PRO A 134 19.76 -4.67 4.51
N ASN A 135 18.46 -5.00 4.49
CA ASN A 135 17.93 -6.05 3.65
C ASN A 135 17.40 -5.47 2.32
N PRO A 136 17.96 -5.83 1.16
CA PRO A 136 17.49 -5.35 -0.15
C PRO A 136 16.06 -5.78 -0.46
N TYR A 137 15.55 -6.83 0.19
CA TYR A 137 14.16 -7.21 0.12
C TYR A 137 13.23 -6.13 0.69
N ASP A 138 13.55 -5.61 1.87
CA ASP A 138 12.72 -4.59 2.53
C ASP A 138 12.68 -3.33 1.65
N VAL A 139 13.80 -2.94 1.05
CA VAL A 139 13.85 -1.80 0.10
C VAL A 139 12.86 -1.98 -1.06
N ARG A 140 12.76 -3.19 -1.62
CA ARG A 140 11.82 -3.47 -2.72
C ARG A 140 10.37 -3.47 -2.24
N ALA A 141 10.08 -4.21 -1.17
CA ALA A 141 8.72 -4.28 -0.62
C ALA A 141 8.21 -2.89 -0.20
N THR A 142 9.08 -2.02 0.32
CA THR A 142 8.71 -0.64 0.64
C THR A 142 8.40 0.18 -0.61
N LYS A 143 9.19 0.03 -1.68
CA LYS A 143 8.90 0.71 -2.96
C LYS A 143 7.56 0.27 -3.52
N ASP A 144 7.29 -1.04 -3.56
CA ASP A 144 6.02 -1.57 -4.03
C ASP A 144 4.86 -1.06 -3.15
N LEU A 145 5.01 -1.10 -1.81
CA LEU A 145 3.99 -0.58 -0.90
C LEU A 145 3.72 0.91 -1.14
N MET A 146 4.76 1.72 -1.33
CA MET A 146 4.62 3.16 -1.60
C MET A 146 3.97 3.43 -2.97
N GLU A 147 4.31 2.65 -3.99
CA GLU A 147 3.70 2.74 -5.31
C GLU A 147 2.19 2.50 -5.25
N TYR A 148 1.75 1.48 -4.51
CA TYR A 148 0.32 1.17 -4.36
C TYR A 148 -0.40 2.09 -3.37
N CYS A 149 0.27 2.60 -2.34
CA CYS A 149 -0.36 3.52 -1.38
C CYS A 149 -0.47 4.96 -1.90
N HIS A 150 0.32 5.34 -2.91
CA HIS A 150 0.43 6.70 -3.43
C HIS A 150 0.67 7.74 -2.34
N TYR A 151 -0.39 8.41 -1.84
CA TYR A 151 -0.33 9.41 -0.77
C TYR A 151 -0.90 8.92 0.56
N PHE A 152 -1.78 7.92 0.51
CA PHE A 152 -2.59 7.49 1.63
C PHE A 152 -3.02 6.04 1.44
N CYS A 153 -2.83 5.23 2.47
CA CYS A 153 -3.50 3.94 2.53
C CYS A 153 -3.91 3.55 3.95
N VAL A 154 -4.98 2.76 4.03
CA VAL A 154 -5.46 2.10 5.23
C VAL A 154 -5.13 0.62 5.11
N ILE A 155 -4.40 0.11 6.08
CA ILE A 155 -3.95 -1.28 6.17
C ILE A 155 -4.72 -1.95 7.30
N ASP A 156 -5.52 -2.96 6.95
CA ASP A 156 -6.22 -3.83 7.88
C ASP A 156 -5.41 -5.13 8.08
N PRO A 157 -4.71 -5.30 9.22
CA PRO A 157 -3.90 -6.49 9.46
C PRO A 157 -4.73 -7.74 9.79
N GLN A 158 -6.03 -7.62 10.08
CA GLN A 158 -6.89 -8.78 10.34
C GLN A 158 -7.42 -9.39 9.04
N ARG A 159 -7.75 -8.52 8.07
CA ARG A 159 -8.23 -8.93 6.75
C ARG A 159 -7.13 -9.03 5.71
N GLU A 160 -5.92 -8.59 6.05
CA GLU A 160 -4.78 -8.50 5.14
C GLU A 160 -5.10 -7.66 3.89
N THR A 161 -5.85 -6.57 4.07
CA THR A 161 -6.28 -5.70 2.97
C THR A 161 -5.67 -4.31 3.05
N LEU A 162 -5.47 -3.70 1.88
CA LEU A 162 -4.99 -2.34 1.71
C LEU A 162 -5.99 -1.52 0.89
N LEU A 163 -6.52 -0.45 1.47
CA LEU A 163 -7.36 0.54 0.81
C LEU A 163 -6.52 1.77 0.49
N THR A 164 -6.62 2.31 -0.72
CA THR A 164 -5.94 3.54 -1.15
C THR A 164 -6.84 4.39 -2.05
N PHE A 165 -6.44 5.63 -2.31
CA PHE A 165 -7.09 6.50 -3.29
C PHE A 165 -6.37 6.41 -4.63
N LYS A 166 -7.12 6.18 -5.72
CA LYS A 166 -6.57 6.21 -7.10
C LYS A 166 -6.05 7.60 -7.46
N LYS A 167 -6.70 8.63 -6.93
CA LYS A 167 -6.43 10.05 -7.18
C LYS A 167 -6.73 10.81 -5.91
N LEU A 168 -5.94 11.82 -5.62
CA LEU A 168 -6.16 12.67 -4.45
C LEU A 168 -6.79 14.01 -4.85
N THR A 169 -8.12 14.07 -4.76
CA THR A 169 -8.89 15.31 -4.88
C THR A 169 -9.41 15.75 -3.50
N ALA A 170 -10.12 16.88 -3.46
CA ALA A 170 -10.78 17.33 -2.24
C ALA A 170 -11.80 16.30 -1.71
N THR A 171 -12.44 15.53 -2.59
CA THR A 171 -13.41 14.49 -2.23
C THR A 171 -12.76 13.38 -1.41
N GLU A 172 -11.62 12.86 -1.85
CA GLU A 172 -10.86 11.84 -1.12
C GLU A 172 -10.36 12.39 0.22
N ALA A 173 -9.82 13.61 0.24
CA ALA A 173 -9.41 14.26 1.48
C ALA A 173 -10.58 14.43 2.47
N ASN A 174 -11.79 14.73 1.99
CA ASN A 174 -12.99 14.83 2.81
C ASN A 174 -13.52 13.48 3.31
N SER A 175 -13.10 12.37 2.70
CA SER A 175 -13.55 11.03 3.08
C SER A 175 -12.82 10.45 4.31
N ILE A 176 -11.81 11.14 4.82
CA ILE A 176 -10.99 10.69 5.96
C ILE A 176 -11.84 10.39 7.22
N GLU A 177 -12.76 11.29 7.60
CA GLU A 177 -13.59 11.07 8.78
C GLU A 177 -14.48 9.80 8.65
N PRO A 178 -15.25 9.62 7.56
CA PRO A 178 -15.98 8.37 7.31
C PRO A 178 -15.10 7.12 7.35
N ILE A 179 -13.87 7.19 6.81
CA ILE A 179 -12.92 6.07 6.84
C ILE A 179 -12.56 5.74 8.29
N LEU A 180 -12.10 6.72 9.06
CA LEU A 180 -11.69 6.54 10.44
C LEU A 180 -12.83 5.98 11.29
N GLN A 181 -14.02 6.57 11.15
CA GLN A 181 -15.20 6.13 11.87
C GLN A 181 -15.51 4.66 11.57
N GLN A 182 -15.60 4.27 10.30
CA GLN A 182 -15.97 2.91 9.92
C GLN A 182 -14.92 1.86 10.29
N TYR A 183 -13.64 2.15 10.08
CA TYR A 183 -12.57 1.24 10.47
C TYR A 183 -12.42 1.13 12.00
N SER A 184 -12.75 2.18 12.75
CA SER A 184 -12.73 2.13 14.23
C SER A 184 -13.73 1.12 14.80
N TYR A 185 -14.87 0.91 14.14
CA TYR A 185 -15.89 -0.06 14.53
C TYR A 185 -15.51 -1.51 14.19
N LEU A 186 -14.56 -1.72 13.27
CA LEU A 186 -14.07 -3.07 12.96
C LEU A 186 -13.11 -3.59 14.01
N ILE A 187 -12.50 -2.70 14.78
CA ILE A 187 -11.56 -3.04 15.85
C ILE A 187 -12.35 -3.49 17.08
N LYS A 188 -12.33 -4.81 17.32
CA LYS A 188 -12.86 -5.46 18.52
C LYS A 188 -11.96 -5.22 19.73
#